data_AF-A0A565BBN7-F1
#
_entry.id   AF-A0A565BBN7-F1
#
_cell.length_a   1.000
_cell.length_b   1.000
_cell.length_c   1.000
_cell.angle_alpha   90.00
_cell.angle_beta   90.00
_cell.angle_gamma   90.00
#
_symmetry.space_group_name_H-M   'P 1'
#
loop_
_entity.id
_entity.type
_entity.pdbx_description
1 polymer ?
#
loop_
_entity_poly.entity_id
_entity_poly.type
_entity_poly.pdbx_seq_one_letter_code
_entity_poly.pdbx_strand_id
1 'polypeptide(L)'
;MLRCELNDGNTARFWFDNWSILGCLKDYIGDSGPRIMGIPLQSTVRQALNARDWSAQSRSRNGLIRNVKDLLRTYDPPDNNMESDVYSWGEINQAGRGFSTRIIWESLRPSTQRKHWSKAVWCKFGVPKHSFTFWTANLNRLPVKRDWQTGE
;
A
#
# COMPACT_ATOMS: atom_id res chain seq x y z
N MET A 1 6.78 -0.80 -3.09
CA MET A 1 6.07 0.26 -2.34
C MET A 1 7.11 1.20 -1.72
N LEU A 2 6.72 2.41 -1.31
CA LEU A 2 7.59 3.29 -0.50
C LEU A 2 7.64 2.75 0.93
N ARG A 3 8.83 2.60 1.49
CA ARG A 3 9.06 2.18 2.88
C ARG A 3 9.87 3.25 3.60
N CYS A 4 9.57 3.44 4.88
CA CYS A 4 10.32 4.32 5.76
C CYS A 4 11.11 3.45 6.75
N GLU A 5 12.43 3.56 6.73
CA GLU A 5 13.32 3.02 7.74
C GLU A 5 13.40 4.02 8.89
N LEU A 6 12.85 3.60 10.03
CA LEU A 6 12.73 4.44 11.21
C LEU A 6 14.09 4.62 11.88
N ASN A 7 14.51 5.88 12.05
CA ASN A 7 15.67 6.26 12.85
C ASN A 7 15.21 7.21 13.95
N ASP A 8 15.37 8.52 13.77
CA ASP A 8 14.93 9.54 14.73
C ASP A 8 13.40 9.71 14.85
N GLY A 9 12.62 9.17 13.90
CA GLY A 9 11.16 9.17 13.87
C GLY A 9 10.54 10.57 13.69
N ASN A 10 11.33 11.58 13.35
CA ASN A 10 10.87 12.96 13.24
C ASN A 10 10.18 13.26 11.91
N THR A 11 10.55 12.54 10.85
CA THR A 11 10.02 12.78 9.51
C THR A 11 8.88 11.82 9.17
N ALA A 12 8.96 10.59 9.69
CA ALA A 12 7.96 9.56 9.49
C ALA A 12 6.61 9.94 10.10
N ARG A 13 5.54 9.88 9.30
CA ARG A 13 4.14 10.04 9.71
C ARG A 13 3.63 8.72 10.28
N PHE A 14 3.17 8.76 11.53
CA PHE A 14 2.71 7.57 12.24
C PHE A 14 1.64 6.77 11.49
N TRP A 15 0.64 7.47 10.97
CA TRP A 15 -0.53 6.84 10.34
C TRP A 15 -0.31 6.48 8.87
N PHE A 16 0.44 7.29 8.13
CA PHE A 16 0.46 7.24 6.67
C PHE A 16 1.69 6.55 6.08
N ASP A 17 2.84 6.64 6.77
CA ASP A 17 4.06 6.06 6.23
C ASP A 17 4.17 4.57 6.57
N ASN A 18 4.78 3.83 5.67
CA ASN A 18 5.02 2.40 5.84
C ASN A 18 6.33 2.18 6.60
N TRP A 19 6.34 2.53 7.88
CA TRP A 19 7.49 2.39 8.78
C TRP A 19 7.44 1.11 9.64
N SER A 20 6.30 0.42 9.66
CA SER A 20 6.08 -0.76 10.50
C SER A 20 5.99 -2.08 9.72
N ILE A 21 6.05 -3.21 10.43
CA ILE A 21 5.74 -4.52 9.84
C ILE A 21 4.26 -4.71 9.51
N LEU A 22 3.37 -3.89 10.10
CA LEU A 22 1.93 -3.92 9.87
C LEU A 22 1.52 -3.13 8.62
N GLY A 23 2.47 -2.49 7.93
CA GLY A 23 2.21 -1.62 6.81
C GLY A 23 1.81 -0.21 7.23
N CYS A 24 1.00 0.44 6.39
CA CYS A 24 0.35 1.72 6.67
C CYS A 24 -0.70 1.52 7.78
N LEU A 25 -0.50 2.16 8.94
CA LEU A 25 -1.39 1.97 10.10
C LEU A 25 -2.80 2.52 9.86
N LYS A 26 -2.92 3.54 9.00
CA LYS A 26 -4.19 4.11 8.56
C LYS A 26 -5.02 3.10 7.76
N ASP A 27 -4.38 2.32 6.90
CA ASP A 27 -5.03 1.26 6.11
C ASP A 27 -5.29 0.01 6.95
N TYR A 28 -4.37 -0.30 7.87
CA TYR A 28 -4.47 -1.45 8.76
C TYR A 28 -5.63 -1.33 9.78
N ILE A 29 -5.82 -0.15 10.38
CA ILE A 29 -6.86 0.07 11.40
C ILE A 29 -8.14 0.70 10.82
N GLY A 30 -8.00 1.50 9.77
CA GLY A 30 -9.07 2.31 9.20
C GLY A 30 -9.21 3.70 9.84
N ASP A 31 -10.22 4.46 9.40
CA ASP A 31 -10.47 5.86 9.81
C ASP A 31 -10.66 6.06 11.32
N SER A 32 -11.05 5.01 12.04
CA SER A 32 -11.29 5.07 13.49
C SER A 32 -10.01 5.04 14.32
N GLY A 33 -8.87 4.68 13.74
CA GLY A 33 -7.61 4.46 14.46
C GLY A 33 -7.12 5.66 15.27
N PRO A 34 -6.98 6.86 14.67
CA PRO A 34 -6.54 8.07 15.36
C PRO A 34 -7.38 8.39 16.60
N ARG A 35 -8.70 8.28 16.47
CA ARG A 35 -9.65 8.54 17.56
C ARG A 35 -9.52 7.51 18.69
N ILE A 36 -9.37 6.23 18.37
CA ILE A 36 -9.30 5.16 19.37
C ILE A 36 -7.96 5.17 20.11
N MET A 37 -6.86 5.49 19.43
CA MET A 37 -5.53 5.53 20.05
C MET A 37 -5.21 6.86 20.73
N GLY A 38 -5.96 7.93 20.42
CA GLY A 38 -5.65 9.26 20.94
C GLY A 38 -4.38 9.86 20.33
N ILE A 39 -3.92 9.35 19.18
CA ILE A 39 -2.78 9.89 18.45
C ILE A 39 -3.31 10.76 17.31
N PRO A 40 -2.93 12.05 17.23
CA PRO A 40 -3.34 12.95 16.16
C PRO A 40 -3.01 12.40 14.77
N LEU A 41 -3.84 12.71 13.76
CA LEU A 41 -3.64 12.20 12.40
C LEU A 41 -2.29 12.64 11.78
N GLN A 42 -1.82 13.83 12.16
CA GLN A 42 -0.59 14.43 11.65
C GLN A 42 0.63 14.18 12.55
N SER A 43 0.53 13.27 13.53
CA SER A 43 1.63 12.98 14.44
C SER A 43 2.79 12.29 13.72
N THR A 44 4.01 12.63 14.11
CA THR A 44 5.20 11.87 13.71
C THR A 44 5.30 10.58 14.52
N VAL A 45 6.10 9.63 14.07
CA VAL A 45 6.33 8.39 14.82
C VAL A 45 6.98 8.70 16.17
N ARG A 46 7.94 9.63 16.21
CA ARG A 46 8.56 10.09 17.45
C ARG A 46 7.55 10.63 18.45
N GLN A 47 6.62 11.47 18.00
CA GLN A 47 5.56 12.00 18.88
C GLN A 47 4.66 10.88 19.42
N ALA A 48 4.34 9.89 18.59
CA ALA A 48 3.55 8.75 19.02
C ALA A 48 4.31 7.81 19.98
N LEU A 49 5.60 7.56 19.76
CA LEU A 49 6.44 6.78 20.68
C LEU A 49 6.64 7.49 22.02
N ASN A 50 6.78 8.82 22.00
CA ASN A 50 6.89 9.64 23.20
C ASN A 50 5.55 9.82 23.94
N ALA A 51 4.41 9.55 23.28
CA ALA A 51 3.11 9.58 23.94
C ALA A 51 3.06 8.46 24.99
N ARG A 52 2.75 8.82 26.24
CA ARG A 52 2.86 7.91 27.40
C ARG A 52 1.86 6.73 27.34
N ASP A 53 2.28 5.64 27.97
CA ASP A 53 1.51 4.44 28.37
C ASP A 53 1.03 3.47 27.29
N TRP A 54 1.89 3.12 26.34
CA TRP A 54 1.71 1.88 25.56
C TRP A 54 1.80 0.62 26.42
N SER A 55 2.50 0.68 27.55
CA SER A 55 2.64 -0.40 28.55
C SER A 55 1.34 -0.70 29.31
N ALA A 56 0.39 0.24 29.35
CA ALA A 56 -0.90 0.00 29.99
C ALA A 56 -1.68 -1.08 29.24
N GLN A 57 -2.27 -2.02 29.99
CA GLN A 57 -3.10 -3.09 29.42
C GLN A 57 -4.21 -2.46 28.59
N SER A 58 -4.18 -2.67 27.28
CA SER A 58 -5.17 -2.08 26.37
C SER A 58 -6.56 -2.58 26.76
N ARG A 59 -7.42 -1.67 27.23
CA ARG A 59 -8.85 -1.97 27.47
C ARG A 59 -9.67 -2.07 26.19
N SER A 60 -9.02 -1.89 25.03
CA SER A 60 -9.67 -2.00 23.73
C SER A 60 -9.97 -3.45 23.40
N ARG A 61 -11.22 -3.73 23.03
CA ARG A 61 -11.66 -5.04 22.50
C ARG A 61 -11.23 -5.26 21.04
N ASN A 62 -10.60 -4.26 20.40
CA ASN A 62 -10.16 -4.34 19.01
C ASN A 62 -8.75 -4.94 18.92
N GLY A 63 -8.63 -6.11 18.27
CA GLY A 63 -7.37 -6.82 18.09
C GLY A 63 -6.33 -6.04 17.27
N LEU A 64 -6.75 -5.23 16.29
CA LEU A 64 -5.84 -4.42 15.47
C LEU A 64 -5.13 -3.36 16.30
N ILE A 65 -5.86 -2.73 17.22
CA ILE A 65 -5.31 -1.73 18.15
C ILE A 65 -4.31 -2.39 19.10
N ARG A 66 -4.59 -3.62 19.53
CA ARG A 66 -3.69 -4.39 20.40
C ARG A 66 -2.37 -4.69 19.68
N ASN A 67 -2.44 -5.13 18.42
CA ASN A 67 -1.25 -5.41 17.61
C ASN A 67 -0.36 -4.18 17.44
N VAL A 68 -0.95 -3.00 17.18
CA VAL A 68 -0.16 -1.76 17.09
C VAL A 68 0.43 -1.37 18.45
N LYS A 69 -0.30 -1.55 19.56
CA LYS A 69 0.29 -1.29 20.89
C LYS A 69 1.44 -2.23 21.22
N ASP A 70 1.31 -3.51 20.87
CA ASP A 70 2.38 -4.48 21.05
C ASP A 70 3.59 -4.13 20.17
N LEU A 71 3.37 -3.68 18.93
CA LEU A 71 4.40 -3.11 18.08
C LEU A 71 5.09 -1.90 18.74
N LEU A 72 4.34 -0.95 19.30
CA LEU A 72 4.93 0.24 19.94
C LEU A 72 5.77 -0.10 21.18
N ARG A 73 5.52 -1.25 21.80
CA ARG A 73 6.35 -1.76 22.91
C ARG A 73 7.67 -2.37 22.46
N THR A 74 7.77 -2.80 21.20
CA THR A 74 9.03 -3.36 20.66
C THR A 74 9.99 -2.29 20.16
N TYR A 75 9.54 -1.06 19.95
CA TYR A 75 10.40 0.04 19.54
C TYR A 75 10.94 0.77 20.76
N ASP A 76 12.26 0.93 20.79
CA ASP A 76 12.91 1.82 21.74
C ASP A 76 12.60 3.29 21.40
N PRO A 77 12.47 4.18 22.40
CA PRO A 77 12.24 5.59 22.15
C PRO A 77 13.42 6.19 21.36
N PRO A 78 13.16 6.96 20.29
CA PRO A 78 14.22 7.47 19.42
C PRO A 78 15.07 8.52 20.15
N ASP A 79 16.38 8.28 20.14
CA ASP A 79 17.39 9.17 20.74
C ASP A 79 17.67 10.37 19.82
N ASN A 80 18.04 11.50 20.41
CA ASN A 80 18.33 12.74 19.66
C ASN A 80 19.59 12.64 18.79
N ASN A 81 20.45 11.65 19.04
CA ASN A 81 21.68 11.44 18.29
C ASN A 81 21.51 10.52 17.06
N MET A 82 20.29 10.04 16.80
CA MET A 82 20.01 9.20 15.63
C MET A 82 20.00 10.03 14.34
N GLU A 83 20.36 9.39 13.22
CA GLU A 83 20.21 9.98 11.90
C GLU A 83 18.71 10.18 11.55
N SER A 84 18.44 11.01 10.54
CA SER A 84 17.08 11.19 10.02
C SER A 84 16.52 9.88 9.46
N ASP A 85 15.19 9.72 9.50
CA ASP A 85 14.53 8.57 8.85
C ASP A 85 14.88 8.50 7.35
N VAL A 86 14.98 7.28 6.82
CA VAL A 86 15.38 7.02 5.42
C VAL A 86 14.22 6.41 4.65
N TYR A 87 13.96 6.93 3.45
CA TYR A 87 12.93 6.39 2.56
C TYR A 87 13.54 5.56 1.45
N SER A 88 13.06 4.33 1.29
CA SER A 88 13.52 3.39 0.26
C SER A 88 12.35 2.89 -0.60
N TRP A 89 12.63 2.63 -1.88
CA TRP A 89 11.64 2.19 -2.85
C TRP A 89 11.87 0.72 -3.20
N GLY A 90 10.85 -0.13 -3.04
CA GLY A 90 10.91 -1.51 -3.54
C GLY A 90 10.04 -2.51 -2.77
N GLU A 91 10.26 -3.79 -3.05
CA GLU A 91 9.82 -4.90 -2.19
C GLU A 91 10.78 -5.07 -1.01
N ILE A 92 10.34 -5.74 0.06
CA ILE A 92 11.09 -5.92 1.33
C ILE A 92 12.54 -6.41 1.12
N ASN A 93 12.80 -7.16 0.05
CA ASN A 93 14.11 -7.74 -0.25
C ASN A 93 14.86 -7.05 -1.42
N GLN A 94 14.27 -6.02 -2.05
CA GLN A 94 14.84 -5.31 -3.21
C GLN A 94 14.76 -3.79 -3.06
N ALA A 95 14.59 -3.29 -1.83
CA ALA A 95 14.48 -1.87 -1.56
C ALA A 95 15.81 -1.16 -1.88
N GLY A 96 15.83 -0.45 -3.00
CA GLY A 96 16.95 0.40 -3.40
C GLY A 96 16.80 1.80 -2.82
N ARG A 97 17.94 2.49 -2.61
CA ARG A 97 17.96 3.92 -2.28
C ARG A 97 17.48 4.83 -3.44
N GLY A 98 17.21 4.25 -4.61
CA GLY A 98 16.80 4.99 -5.82
C GLY A 98 15.36 4.75 -6.22
N PHE A 99 14.70 5.79 -6.72
CA PHE A 99 13.38 5.68 -7.36
C PHE A 99 13.53 4.99 -8.72
N SER A 100 12.80 3.89 -8.93
CA SER A 100 12.72 3.21 -10.22
C SER A 100 11.28 3.13 -10.68
N THR A 101 10.95 3.88 -11.74
CA THR A 101 9.64 3.82 -12.39
C THR A 101 9.29 2.40 -12.82
N ARG A 102 10.29 1.63 -13.27
CA ARG A 102 10.10 0.23 -13.68
C ARG A 102 9.66 -0.66 -12.52
N ILE A 103 10.36 -0.61 -11.38
CA ILE A 103 10.02 -1.44 -10.20
C ILE A 103 8.61 -1.09 -9.71
N ILE A 104 8.29 0.22 -9.65
CA ILE A 104 6.96 0.67 -9.25
C ILE A 104 5.90 0.17 -10.23
N TRP A 105 6.14 0.29 -11.53
CA TRP A 105 5.24 -0.19 -12.57
C TRP A 105 4.97 -1.69 -12.49
N GLU A 106 6.02 -2.49 -12.29
CA GLU A 106 5.92 -3.94 -12.11
C GLU A 106 5.17 -4.29 -10.80
N SER A 107 5.36 -3.53 -9.72
CA SER A 107 4.63 -3.74 -8.46
C SER A 107 3.15 -3.34 -8.53
N LEU A 108 2.82 -2.26 -9.23
CA LEU A 108 1.43 -1.81 -9.42
C LEU A 108 0.66 -2.71 -10.38
N ARG A 109 1.38 -3.35 -11.31
CA ARG A 109 0.80 -4.23 -12.32
C ARG A 109 1.49 -5.58 -12.29
N PRO A 110 1.03 -6.51 -11.43
CA PRO A 110 1.49 -7.88 -11.46
C PRO A 110 1.38 -8.40 -12.90
N SER A 111 2.52 -8.82 -13.46
CA SER A 111 2.57 -9.26 -14.85
C SER A 111 1.62 -10.44 -15.01
N THR A 112 0.51 -10.21 -15.71
CA THR A 112 -0.44 -11.28 -16.02
C THR A 112 0.21 -12.19 -17.06
N GLN A 113 -0.13 -13.48 -17.01
CA GLN A 113 0.34 -14.43 -18.02
C GLN A 113 0.14 -13.87 -19.43
N ARG A 114 1.24 -13.84 -20.19
CA ARG A 114 1.25 -13.34 -21.56
C ARG A 114 0.22 -14.13 -22.38
N LYS A 115 -0.78 -13.44 -22.92
CA LYS A 115 -1.79 -14.05 -23.77
C LYS A 115 -1.16 -14.44 -25.11
N HIS A 116 -1.39 -15.67 -25.57
CA HIS A 116 -0.84 -16.18 -26.83
C HIS A 116 -1.19 -15.28 -28.03
N TRP A 117 -2.37 -14.66 -28.00
CA TRP A 117 -2.86 -13.76 -29.05
C TRP A 117 -2.31 -12.32 -28.96
N SER A 118 -1.47 -11.98 -27.97
CA SER A 118 -0.99 -10.60 -27.78
C SER A 118 -0.24 -10.06 -29.00
N LYS A 119 0.49 -10.93 -29.72
CA LYS A 119 1.23 -10.55 -30.93
C LYS A 119 0.30 -10.16 -32.09
N ALA A 120 -0.91 -10.73 -32.17
CA ALA A 120 -1.88 -10.41 -33.20
C ALA A 120 -2.47 -8.99 -32.99
N VAL A 121 -2.67 -8.58 -31.73
CA VAL A 121 -3.16 -7.24 -31.39
C VAL A 121 -2.08 -6.18 -31.66
N TRP A 122 -0.84 -6.43 -31.21
CA TRP A 122 0.28 -5.49 -31.28
C TRP A 122 1.19 -5.73 -32.50
N CYS A 123 0.63 -6.18 -33.63
CA CYS A 123 1.39 -6.44 -34.85
C CYS A 123 1.91 -5.13 -35.46
N LYS A 124 3.17 -5.11 -35.89
CA LYS A 124 3.75 -3.97 -36.62
C LYS A 124 3.01 -3.84 -37.95
N PHE A 125 2.49 -2.65 -38.26
CA PHE A 125 1.64 -2.35 -39.43
C PHE A 125 0.21 -2.93 -39.40
N GLY A 126 -0.27 -3.39 -38.24
CA GLY A 126 -1.68 -3.77 -38.10
C GLY A 126 -2.63 -2.57 -38.21
N VAL A 127 -3.82 -2.79 -38.78
CA VAL A 127 -4.88 -1.77 -38.82
C VAL A 127 -5.50 -1.62 -37.43
N PRO A 128 -5.42 -0.44 -36.78
CA PRO A 128 -5.84 -0.27 -35.38
C PRO A 128 -7.29 -0.71 -35.11
N LYS A 129 -8.21 -0.47 -36.06
CA LYS A 129 -9.61 -0.88 -35.95
C LYS A 129 -9.75 -2.40 -35.79
N HIS A 130 -9.03 -3.19 -36.60
CA HIS A 130 -9.09 -4.65 -36.53
C HIS A 130 -8.43 -5.19 -35.26
N SER A 131 -7.28 -4.62 -34.88
CA SER A 131 -6.60 -4.98 -33.63
C SER A 131 -7.47 -4.72 -32.40
N PHE A 132 -8.18 -3.59 -32.36
CA PHE A 132 -9.07 -3.25 -31.26
C PHE A 132 -10.27 -4.21 -31.16
N THR A 133 -10.94 -4.50 -32.28
CA THR A 133 -12.07 -5.44 -32.32
C THR A 133 -11.64 -6.85 -31.91
N PHE A 134 -10.48 -7.32 -32.40
CA PHE A 134 -9.95 -8.61 -32.02
C PHE A 134 -9.61 -8.67 -30.51
N TRP A 135 -9.02 -7.59 -29.98
CA TRP A 135 -8.68 -7.48 -28.56
C TRP A 135 -9.91 -7.53 -27.65
N THR A 136 -10.96 -6.76 -27.97
CA THR A 136 -12.20 -6.73 -27.18
C THR A 136 -12.97 -8.05 -27.27
N ALA A 137 -12.97 -8.69 -28.44
CA ALA A 137 -13.55 -10.01 -28.65
C ALA A 137 -12.85 -11.08 -27.79
N ASN A 138 -11.52 -11.14 -27.81
CA ASN A 138 -10.74 -12.11 -27.03
C ASN A 138 -10.79 -11.86 -25.50
N LEU A 139 -11.21 -10.66 -25.09
CA LEU A 139 -11.47 -10.34 -23.68
C LEU A 139 -12.93 -10.59 -23.28
N ASN A 140 -13.79 -11.09 -24.18
CA ASN A 140 -15.23 -11.23 -23.97
C ASN A 140 -15.90 -9.91 -23.53
N ARG A 141 -15.44 -8.79 -24.08
CA ARG A 141 -15.93 -7.44 -23.75
C ARG A 141 -16.85 -6.86 -24.83
N LEU A 142 -17.29 -7.67 -25.77
CA LEU A 142 -18.26 -7.25 -26.77
C LEU A 142 -19.64 -7.10 -26.10
N PRO A 143 -20.41 -6.06 -26.44
CA PRO A 143 -21.76 -5.90 -25.93
C PRO A 143 -22.61 -7.06 -26.45
N VAL A 144 -23.03 -7.93 -25.54
CA VAL A 144 -24.04 -8.94 -25.82
C VAL A 144 -25.40 -8.27 -25.71
N LYS A 145 -26.26 -8.45 -26.71
CA LYS A 145 -27.66 -8.05 -26.61
C LYS A 145 -28.24 -8.81 -25.42
N ARG A 146 -28.62 -8.10 -24.35
CA ARG A 146 -29.48 -8.72 -23.34
C ARG A 146 -30.86 -8.77 -23.97
N ASP A 147 -31.37 -9.97 -24.16
CA ASP A 147 -32.73 -10.13 -24.63
C ASP A 147 -33.65 -9.42 -23.63
N TRP A 148 -34.44 -8.48 -24.14
CA TRP A 148 -35.56 -7.91 -23.43
C TRP A 148 -36.50 -9.09 -23.18
N GLN A 149 -36.51 -9.64 -21.97
CA GLN A 149 -37.60 -10.53 -21.57
C GLN A 149 -38.88 -9.69 -21.64
N THR A 150 -39.60 -9.94 -22.73
CA THR A 150 -40.98 -9.56 -22.94
C THR A 150 -41.80 -10.00 -21.74
N GLY A 151 -42.53 -9.05 -21.17
CA GLY A 151 -43.56 -9.37 -20.19
C GLY A 151 -44.60 -10.28 -20.81
N GLU A 152 -44.88 -11.36 -20.11
CA GLU A 152 -46.19 -11.99 -19.99
C GLU A 152 -46.45 -12.24 -18.51
#